data_AF-A0AAD4HE80-F1
#
_entry.id   AF-A0AAD4HE80-F1
#
_cell.length_a   1.000
_cell.length_b   1.000
_cell.length_c   1.000
_cell.angle_alpha   90.00
_cell.angle_beta   90.00
_cell.angle_gamma   90.00
#
_symmetry.space_group_name_H-M   'P 1'
#
loop_
_entity.id
_entity.type
_entity.pdbx_description
1 polymer ?
#
loop_
_entity_poly.entity_id
_entity_poly.type
_entity_poly.pdbx_seq_one_letter_code
_entity_poly.pdbx_strand_id
1 'polypeptide(L)' 'EFALPDYDIYGVSADSSAAQSKWQTKKQLPLISDPKRSLIGVLEAGDGNKMKCSHFVFEKGGKLLDQRMPVKPVD' A
#
# COMPACT_ATOMS: atom_id res chain seq x y z
N GLU A 1 10.69 11.33 -7.41
CA GLU A 1 10.95 10.87 -6.03
C GLU A 1 9.68 11.10 -5.23
N PHE A 2 9.07 10.07 -4.66
CA PHE A 2 7.89 10.23 -3.79
C PHE A 2 8.41 10.33 -2.36
N ALA A 3 8.76 11.54 -1.94
CA ALA A 3 9.17 11.83 -0.58
C ALA A 3 8.33 12.99 -0.07
N LEU A 4 7.50 12.73 0.93
CA LEU A 4 6.90 13.77 1.75
C LEU A 4 7.77 13.88 3.01
N PRO A 5 8.22 15.09 3.40
CA PRO A 5 9.19 15.25 4.49
C PRO A 5 8.70 14.69 5.84
N ASP A 6 7.38 14.60 6.02
CA ASP A 6 6.75 14.19 7.28
C ASP A 6 6.12 12.78 7.23
N TYR A 7 6.21 12.06 6.10
CA TYR A 7 5.56 10.76 5.94
C TYR A 7 6.47 9.72 5.31
N ASP A 8 6.51 8.54 5.93
CA ASP A 8 7.05 7.34 5.30
C ASP A 8 6.00 6.74 4.36
N ILE A 9 6.35 6.63 3.07
CA ILE A 9 5.45 6.14 2.04
C ILE A 9 5.77 4.68 1.74
N TYR A 10 4.78 3.80 1.93
CA TYR A 10 4.89 2.38 1.63
C TYR A 10 3.85 1.95 0.60
N GLY A 11 4.24 1.12 -0.36
CA GLY A 11 3.30 0.36 -1.18
C GLY A 11 2.92 -0.95 -0.48
N VAL A 12 1.68 -1.39 -0.62
CA VAL A 12 1.21 -2.69 -0.08
C VAL A 12 0.70 -3.52 -1.25
N SER A 13 1.10 -4.80 -1.33
CA SER A 13 0.53 -5.75 -2.28
C SER A 13 0.42 -7.14 -1.69
N ALA A 14 -0.43 -7.98 -2.30
CA ALA A 14 -0.57 -9.39 -1.93
C ALA A 14 0.50 -10.30 -2.56
N ASP A 15 1.50 -9.72 -3.24
CA ASP A 15 2.59 -10.50 -3.83
C ASP A 15 3.50 -11.08 -2.74
N SER A 16 4.22 -12.14 -3.06
CA SER A 16 5.25 -12.67 -2.18
C SER A 16 6.43 -11.71 -2.07
N SER A 17 7.17 -11.77 -0.95
CA SER A 17 8.34 -10.91 -0.74
C SER A 17 9.38 -11.07 -1.85
N ALA A 18 9.55 -12.29 -2.37
CA ALA A 18 10.46 -12.57 -3.49
C ALA A 18 10.03 -11.88 -4.80
N ALA A 19 8.72 -11.77 -5.07
CA ALA A 19 8.21 -11.04 -6.24
C ALA A 19 8.35 -9.53 -6.04
N GLN A 20 8.07 -9.01 -4.84
CA GLN A 20 8.23 -7.60 -4.51
C GLN A 20 9.69 -7.15 -4.62
N SER A 21 10.66 -7.91 -4.10
CA SER A 21 12.08 -7.54 -4.18
C SER A 21 12.55 -7.37 -5.62
N LYS A 22 12.10 -8.22 -6.55
CA LYS A 22 12.41 -8.08 -7.99
C LYS A 22 11.82 -6.80 -8.59
N TRP A 23 10.65 -6.37 -8.12
CA TRP A 23 10.02 -5.13 -8.54
C TRP A 23 10.73 -3.90 -7.96
N GLN A 24 11.09 -3.95 -6.67
CA GLN A 24 11.83 -2.89 -5.96
C GLN A 24 13.20 -2.62 -6.58
N THR A 25 13.89 -3.63 -7.10
CA THR A 25 15.15 -3.42 -7.82
C THR A 25 15.00 -2.46 -9.02
N LYS A 26 13.78 -2.32 -9.56
CA LYS A 26 13.47 -1.44 -10.71
C LYS A 26 12.80 -0.12 -10.31
N LYS A 27 12.34 0.03 -9.05
CA LYS A 27 11.50 1.13 -8.59
C LYS A 27 11.85 1.53 -7.15
N GLN A 28 12.04 2.82 -6.90
CA GLN A 28 12.46 3.35 -5.59
C GLN A 28 11.27 3.55 -4.64
N LEU A 29 10.48 2.51 -4.37
CA LEU A 29 9.37 2.55 -3.42
C LEU A 29 9.47 1.36 -2.45
N PRO A 30 9.46 1.59 -1.11
CA PRO A 30 9.42 0.50 -0.16
C PRO A 30 8.06 -0.20 -0.23
N LEU A 31 8.08 -1.53 -0.22
CA LEU A 31 6.90 -2.38 -0.37
C LEU A 31 6.72 -3.27 0.86
N ILE A 32 5.47 -3.47 1.24
CA ILE A 32 5.01 -4.37 2.28
C ILE A 32 4.29 -5.55 1.60
N SER A 33 4.78 -6.75 1.89
CA SER A 33 4.26 -8.02 1.39
C SER A 33 3.14 -8.52 2.31
N ASP A 34 1.90 -8.55 1.81
CA ASP A 34 0.72 -9.05 2.53
C ASP A 34 0.04 -10.22 1.78
N PRO A 35 0.73 -11.35 1.55
CA PRO A 35 0.21 -12.46 0.77
C PRO A 35 -1.01 -13.14 1.41
N LYS A 36 -1.18 -12.98 2.72
CA LYS A 36 -2.36 -13.47 3.48
C LYS A 36 -3.51 -12.47 3.48
N ARG A 37 -3.33 -11.27 2.90
CA ARG A 37 -4.31 -10.18 2.88
C ARG A 37 -4.81 -9.79 4.27
N SER A 38 -3.96 -9.91 5.29
CA SER A 38 -4.34 -9.61 6.67
C SER A 38 -4.47 -8.11 6.88
N LEU A 39 -3.52 -7.32 6.35
CA LEU A 39 -3.58 -5.87 6.40
C LEU A 39 -4.59 -5.33 5.38
N ILE A 40 -4.53 -5.82 4.14
CA ILE A 40 -5.44 -5.44 3.04
C ILE A 40 -6.91 -5.70 3.43
N GLY A 41 -7.17 -6.81 4.14
CA GLY A 41 -8.50 -7.17 4.62
C GLY A 41 -9.01 -6.24 5.71
N VAL A 42 -8.18 -5.93 6.71
CA VAL A 42 -8.54 -4.99 7.80
C VAL A 42 -8.83 -3.59 7.27
N LEU A 43 -8.14 -3.16 6.22
CA LEU A 43 -8.35 -1.87 5.56
C LEU A 43 -9.52 -1.85 4.57
N GLU A 44 -10.25 -2.97 4.43
CA GLU A 44 -11.36 -3.15 3.47
C GLU A 44 -10.98 -2.83 2.01
N ALA A 45 -9.66 -2.88 1.72
CA ALA A 45 -9.06 -2.60 0.43
C ALA A 45 -9.09 -3.82 -0.51
N GLY A 46 -9.43 -5.01 0.02
CA GLY A 46 -9.61 -6.23 -0.75
C GLY A 46 -11.05 -6.45 -1.20
N ASP A 47 -11.21 -7.06 -2.38
CA ASP A 47 -12.48 -7.60 -2.88
C ASP A 47 -12.21 -9.00 -3.46
N GLY A 48 -12.27 -10.02 -2.59
CA GLY A 48 -11.89 -11.39 -2.93
C GLY A 48 -10.42 -11.50 -3.38
N ASN A 49 -10.21 -11.75 -4.68
CA ASN A 49 -8.87 -11.85 -5.28
C ASN A 49 -8.37 -10.52 -5.89
N LYS A 50 -9.19 -9.47 -5.86
CA LYS A 50 -8.87 -8.15 -6.41
C LYS A 50 -8.54 -7.18 -5.28
N MET A 51 -7.73 -6.17 -5.59
CA MET A 51 -7.43 -5.07 -4.69
C MET A 51 -8.01 -3.78 -5.27
N LYS A 52 -8.67 -2.98 -4.43
CA LYS A 52 -9.12 -1.64 -4.78
C LYS A 52 -7.90 -0.72 -4.72
N CYS A 53 -7.64 0.04 -5.79
CA CYS A 53 -6.65 1.10 -5.72
C CYS A 53 -7.06 2.06 -4.60
N SER A 54 -6.22 2.19 -3.57
CA SER A 54 -6.57 2.85 -2.31
C SER A 54 -5.35 3.55 -1.72
N HIS A 55 -5.59 4.64 -0.99
CA HIS A 55 -4.57 5.36 -0.23
C HIS A 55 -5.06 5.55 1.20
N PHE A 56 -4.16 5.34 2.15
CA PHE A 56 -4.42 5.49 3.57
C PHE A 56 -3.32 6.36 4.18
N VAL A 57 -3.71 7.30 5.03
CA VAL A 57 -2.78 8.13 5.80
C VAL A 57 -3.01 7.85 7.26
N PHE A 58 -1.95 7.46 7.96
CA PHE A 58 -1.97 7.21 9.40
C PHE A 58 -1.14 8.26 10.11
N GLU A 59 -1.62 8.74 11.26
CA GLU A 59 -0.79 9.53 12.17
C GLU A 59 0.18 8.63 12.95
N LYS A 60 1.22 9.26 13.52
CA LYS A 60 2.11 8.60 14.45
C LYS A 60 1.28 8.03 15.62
N GLY A 61 1.40 6.71 15.84
CA GLY A 61 0.55 5.98 16.79
C GLY A 61 -0.50 5.08 16.11
N GLY A 62 -0.61 5.12 14.78
CA GLY A 62 -1.38 4.15 14.01
C GLY A 62 -2.87 4.47 13.84
N LYS A 63 -3.30 5.69 14.20
CA LYS A 63 -4.68 6.13 13.96
C LYS A 63 -4.84 6.57 12.50
N LEU A 64 -5.91 6.12 11.86
CA LEU A 64 -6.25 6.45 10.48
C LEU A 64 -6.75 7.91 10.41
N LEU A 65 -6.08 8.73 9.61
CA LEU A 65 -6.43 10.14 9.38
C LEU A 65 -7.24 10.33 8.09
N ASP A 66 -6.80 9.70 7.00
CA ASP A 66 -7.44 9.82 5.69
C ASP A 66 -7.52 8.45 5.02
N GLN A 67 -8.62 8.20 4.33
CA GLN A 67 -8.88 6.97 3.61
C GLN A 67 -9.54 7.30 2.28
N ARG A 68 -8.88 6.93 1.18
CA ARG A 68 -9.39 7.14 -0.17
C ARG A 68 -9.48 5.81 -0.90
N MET A 69 -10.71 5.38 -1.20
CA MET A 69 -10.99 4.20 -2.01
C MET A 69 -12.37 4.28 -2.68
N PRO A 70 -12.52 3.87 -3.95
CA PRO A 70 -11.45 3.59 -4.90
C PRO A 70 -10.81 4.89 -5.40
N VAL A 71 -9.48 4.92 -5.52
CA VAL A 71 -8.79 5.98 -6.26
C VAL A 71 -8.66 5.60 -7.72
N LYS A 72 -8.88 6.57 -8.60
CA LYS A 72 -8.57 6.42 -10.02
C LYS A 72 -7.11 6.86 -10.24
N PRO A 73 -6.37 6.21 -11.15
CA PRO A 73 -5.11 6.78 -11.60
C PRO A 73 -5.41 8.18 -12.16
N VAL A 74 -4.66 9.16 -11.68
CA VAL A 74 -4.65 10.50 -12.25
C VAL A 74 -3.53 10.48 -13.30
N ASP A 75 -3.85 10.93 -14.52
CA ASP A 75 -2.94 10.97 -15.67
C ASP A 75 -1.55 11.53 -15.33
#